data_AF-A0A1N7P1J1-F1
#
_entry.id   AF-A0A1N7P1J1-F1
#
_cell.length_a   1.000
_cell.length_b   1.000
_cell.length_c   1.000
_cell.angle_alpha   90.00
_cell.angle_beta   90.00
_cell.angle_gamma   90.00
#
_symmetry.space_group_name_H-M   'P 1'
#
loop_
_entity.id
_entity.type
_entity.pdbx_description
1 polymer ?
#
loop_
_entity_poly.entity_id
_entity_poly.type
_entity_poly.pdbx_seq_one_letter_code
_entity_poly.pdbx_strand_id
1 'polypeptide(L)'
;MRILLAAVISTLFACRSEQKVESETYPHEVDSLQCRDLYDSAKWYLYAWHCDVLYKPTSDSLVSKPFSELELRYSRFLMRHDALILSFNFIDNGEVILPGMTRDNVPFATAVGFDTRTREKIFKASANVYFSCKGDSLNRYVNPLQPEVIDFIKKNGDKLDPWFRKEAKRRKIL
;
A
#
# COMPACT_ATOMS: atom_id res chain seq x y z
N MET A 1 -26.84 -24.30 57.81
CA MET A 1 -26.74 -23.06 57.01
C MET A 1 -25.63 -23.25 55.99
N ARG A 2 -25.96 -23.58 54.73
CA ARG A 2 -24.99 -23.84 53.66
C ARG A 2 -25.15 -22.73 52.61
N ILE A 3 -24.12 -21.91 52.44
CA ILE A 3 -24.06 -20.84 51.43
C ILE A 3 -23.36 -21.43 50.20
N LEU A 4 -24.10 -21.59 49.11
CA LEU A 4 -23.54 -21.97 47.81
C LEU A 4 -23.11 -20.69 47.08
N LEU A 5 -21.80 -20.50 46.92
CA LEU A 5 -21.22 -19.54 45.99
C LEU A 5 -21.26 -20.14 44.58
N ALA A 6 -22.13 -19.62 43.72
CA ALA A 6 -22.10 -19.90 42.29
C ALA A 6 -21.28 -18.81 41.60
N ALA A 7 -20.04 -19.14 41.23
CA ALA A 7 -19.18 -18.26 40.44
C ALA A 7 -19.63 -18.30 38.97
N VAL A 8 -20.20 -17.20 38.49
CA VAL A 8 -20.54 -17.00 37.07
C VAL A 8 -19.26 -16.59 36.34
N ILE A 9 -18.64 -17.55 35.66
CA ILE A 9 -17.53 -17.30 34.73
C ILE A 9 -18.13 -16.80 33.41
N SER A 10 -18.25 -15.48 33.29
CA SER A 10 -18.59 -14.83 32.02
C SER A 10 -17.38 -14.86 31.08
N THR A 11 -17.29 -15.89 30.25
CA THR A 11 -16.37 -15.92 29.10
C THR A 11 -16.87 -14.92 28.06
N LEU A 12 -16.25 -13.75 28.04
CA LEU A 12 -16.31 -12.81 26.92
C LEU A 12 -15.65 -13.49 25.70
N PHE A 13 -16.45 -14.22 24.93
CA PHE A 13 -16.07 -14.59 23.56
C PHE A 13 -16.06 -13.30 22.74
N ALA A 14 -14.88 -12.68 22.65
CA ALA A 14 -14.60 -11.67 21.65
C ALA A 14 -14.83 -12.32 20.28
N CYS A 15 -15.97 -12.03 19.66
CA CYS A 15 -16.28 -12.42 18.30
C CYS A 15 -15.31 -11.65 17.39
N ARG A 16 -14.14 -12.24 17.14
CA ARG A 16 -13.21 -11.77 16.13
C ARG A 16 -13.86 -12.10 14.79
N SER A 17 -14.60 -11.15 14.23
CA SER A 17 -15.15 -11.29 12.89
C SER A 17 -13.99 -11.62 11.95
N GLU A 18 -13.93 -12.84 11.45
CA GLU A 18 -13.07 -13.19 10.32
C GLU A 18 -13.55 -12.35 9.15
N GLN A 19 -12.82 -11.26 8.90
CA GLN A 19 -13.05 -10.40 7.76
C GLN A 19 -12.80 -11.26 6.53
N LYS A 20 -13.89 -11.69 5.89
CA LYS A 20 -13.89 -12.57 4.73
C LYS A 20 -12.99 -11.91 3.69
N VAL A 21 -11.82 -12.49 3.46
CA VAL A 21 -10.83 -11.96 2.53
C VAL A 21 -11.48 -12.02 1.16
N GLU A 22 -11.93 -10.88 0.64
CA GLU A 22 -12.37 -10.78 -0.74
C GLU A 22 -11.27 -11.35 -1.63
N SER A 23 -11.63 -12.24 -2.55
CA SER A 23 -10.66 -12.75 -3.52
C SER A 23 -10.20 -11.57 -4.36
N GLU A 24 -8.96 -11.13 -4.14
CA GLU A 24 -8.33 -10.09 -4.94
C GLU A 24 -8.39 -10.50 -6.41
N THR A 25 -9.27 -9.83 -7.15
CA THR A 25 -9.37 -10.02 -8.59
C THR A 25 -8.44 -9.01 -9.24
N TYR A 26 -7.42 -9.51 -9.93
CA TYR A 26 -6.52 -8.65 -10.67
C TYR A 26 -7.24 -8.05 -11.90
N PRO A 27 -6.82 -6.86 -12.37
CA PRO A 27 -7.30 -6.33 -13.64
C PRO A 27 -7.06 -7.32 -14.79
N HIS A 28 -7.98 -7.37 -15.76
CA HIS A 28 -7.92 -8.31 -16.87
C HIS A 28 -6.60 -8.26 -17.64
N GLU A 29 -6.04 -7.06 -17.84
CA GLU A 29 -4.78 -6.84 -18.53
C GLU A 29 -3.60 -7.42 -17.76
N VAL A 30 -3.61 -7.31 -16.42
CA VAL A 30 -2.58 -7.85 -15.53
C VAL A 30 -2.59 -9.38 -15.60
N ASP A 31 -3.78 -9.97 -15.62
CA ASP A 31 -3.97 -11.41 -15.72
C ASP A 31 -3.62 -11.96 -17.11
N SER A 32 -4.11 -11.33 -18.16
CA SER A 32 -3.90 -11.75 -19.55
C SER A 32 -2.42 -11.74 -19.93
N LEU A 33 -1.66 -10.78 -19.39
CA LEU A 33 -0.24 -10.63 -19.65
C LEU A 33 0.64 -11.31 -18.59
N GLN A 34 0.03 -12.05 -17.66
CA GLN A 34 0.72 -12.83 -16.63
C GLN A 34 1.75 -11.99 -15.84
N CYS A 35 1.38 -10.76 -15.47
CA CYS A 35 2.26 -9.82 -14.77
C CYS A 35 1.80 -9.51 -13.34
N ARG A 36 1.16 -10.48 -12.67
CA ARG A 36 0.65 -10.36 -11.29
C ARG A 36 1.74 -10.01 -10.28
N ASP A 37 2.91 -10.62 -10.38
CA ASP A 37 4.09 -10.33 -9.56
C ASP A 37 4.60 -8.89 -9.74
N LEU A 38 4.56 -8.35 -10.96
CA LEU A 38 4.91 -6.95 -11.22
C LEU A 38 3.87 -5.99 -10.66
N TYR A 39 2.59 -6.36 -10.73
CA TYR A 39 1.49 -5.64 -10.08
C TYR A 39 1.66 -5.57 -8.57
N ASP A 40 1.87 -6.70 -7.92
CA ASP A 40 2.07 -6.76 -6.47
C ASP A 40 3.35 -6.02 -6.07
N SER A 41 4.41 -6.13 -6.88
CA SER A 41 5.65 -5.39 -6.65
C SER A 41 5.45 -3.88 -6.76
N ALA A 42 4.73 -3.40 -7.79
CA ALA A 42 4.43 -1.99 -7.96
C ALA A 42 3.66 -1.43 -6.75
N LYS A 43 2.60 -2.13 -6.33
CA LYS A 43 1.77 -1.75 -5.20
C LYS A 43 2.58 -1.75 -3.90
N TRP A 44 3.43 -2.75 -3.70
CA TRP A 44 4.38 -2.81 -2.57
C TRP A 44 5.34 -1.61 -2.58
N TYR A 45 5.96 -1.29 -3.71
CA TYR A 45 6.90 -0.18 -3.81
C TYR A 45 6.24 1.17 -3.51
N LEU A 46 5.03 1.40 -4.00
CA LEU A 46 4.32 2.66 -3.76
C LEU A 46 3.94 2.80 -2.29
N TYR A 47 3.45 1.73 -1.64
CA TYR A 47 3.20 1.76 -0.19
C TYR A 47 4.48 1.97 0.62
N ALA A 48 5.53 1.20 0.36
CA ALA A 48 6.80 1.32 1.10
C ALA A 48 7.44 2.70 0.91
N TRP A 49 7.30 3.29 -0.28
CA TRP A 49 7.81 4.63 -0.57
C TRP A 49 7.05 5.73 0.18
N HIS A 50 5.74 5.57 0.36
CA HIS A 50 4.87 6.56 1.00
C HIS A 50 4.44 6.19 2.41
N CYS A 51 5.00 5.15 3.03
CA CYS A 51 4.37 4.54 4.21
C CYS A 51 4.23 5.49 5.40
N ASP A 52 5.23 6.35 5.61
CA ASP A 52 5.31 7.34 6.68
C ASP A 52 4.97 8.78 6.22
N VAL A 53 4.63 8.96 4.94
CA VAL A 53 4.18 10.24 4.41
C VAL A 53 2.75 10.48 4.90
N LEU A 54 2.50 11.64 5.50
CA LEU A 54 1.18 11.98 6.04
C LEU A 54 0.28 12.55 4.94
N TYR A 55 -0.90 11.95 4.78
CA TYR A 55 -2.03 12.53 4.08
C TYR A 55 -2.78 13.49 5.00
N LYS A 56 -2.92 14.74 4.55
CA LYS A 56 -3.58 15.84 5.26
C LYS A 56 -4.55 16.54 4.30
N PRO A 57 -5.83 16.15 4.24
CA PRO A 57 -6.78 16.75 3.30
C PRO A 57 -6.93 18.26 3.53
N THR A 58 -7.16 19.01 2.44
CA THR A 58 -7.52 20.43 2.51
C THR A 58 -8.92 20.66 3.06
N SER A 59 -9.82 19.69 2.89
CA SER A 59 -11.22 19.74 3.35
C SER A 59 -11.39 19.53 4.86
N ASP A 60 -10.45 18.86 5.53
CA ASP A 60 -10.52 18.57 6.96
C ASP A 60 -9.15 18.70 7.63
N SER A 61 -8.99 19.71 8.49
CA SER A 61 -7.73 20.01 9.16
C SER A 61 -7.39 19.05 10.31
N LEU A 62 -8.38 18.30 10.81
CA LEU A 62 -8.23 17.35 11.91
C LEU A 62 -7.74 15.99 11.41
N VAL A 63 -7.95 15.68 10.13
CA VAL A 63 -7.45 14.44 9.53
C VAL A 63 -5.95 14.54 9.24
N SER A 64 -5.22 13.57 9.76
CA SER A 64 -3.82 13.32 9.46
C SER A 64 -3.53 11.84 9.64
N LYS A 65 -3.38 11.11 8.55
CA LYS A 65 -3.05 9.68 8.55
C LYS A 65 -1.98 9.36 7.51
N PRO A 66 -1.12 8.36 7.73
CA PRO A 66 -0.13 7.99 6.74
C PRO A 66 -0.77 7.43 5.47
N PHE A 67 -0.12 7.63 4.32
CA PHE A 67 -0.58 7.08 3.04
C PHE A 67 -0.64 5.54 3.03
N SER A 68 0.06 4.87 3.94
CA SER A 68 -0.06 3.41 4.13
C SER A 68 -1.39 2.95 4.70
N GLU A 69 -2.21 3.83 5.26
CA GLU A 69 -3.58 3.53 5.72
C GLU A 69 -4.63 3.74 4.62
N LEU A 70 -4.24 4.32 3.48
CA LEU A 70 -5.14 4.63 2.37
C LEU A 70 -5.20 3.45 1.39
N GLU A 71 -6.36 3.25 0.76
CA GLU A 71 -6.50 2.25 -0.31
C GLU A 71 -5.70 2.70 -1.53
N LEU A 72 -4.79 1.85 -2.01
CA LEU A 72 -4.10 2.03 -3.28
C LEU A 72 -4.81 1.21 -4.37
N ARG A 73 -5.56 1.92 -5.22
CA ARG A 73 -6.39 1.33 -6.27
C ARG A 73 -5.70 1.38 -7.62
N TYR A 74 -5.78 0.28 -8.36
CA TYR A 74 -5.28 0.22 -9.73
C TYR A 74 -6.02 1.22 -10.63
N SER A 75 -5.26 1.88 -11.51
CA SER A 75 -5.77 2.94 -12.39
C SER A 75 -5.54 2.62 -13.86
N ARG A 76 -4.32 2.24 -14.24
CA ARG A 76 -3.96 2.09 -15.65
C ARG A 76 -2.84 1.08 -15.89
N PHE A 77 -2.99 0.36 -16.99
CA PHE A 77 -1.94 -0.40 -17.68
C PHE A 77 -1.39 0.43 -18.85
N LEU A 78 -0.08 0.46 -19.04
CA LEU A 78 0.50 1.05 -20.25
C LEU A 78 1.78 0.34 -20.65
N MET A 79 1.84 -0.09 -21.91
CA MET A 79 3.06 -0.59 -22.55
C MET A 79 3.68 0.51 -23.41
N ARG A 80 4.98 0.77 -23.24
CA ARG A 80 5.76 1.66 -24.10
C ARG A 80 7.10 1.02 -24.42
N HIS A 81 7.28 0.60 -25.67
CA HIS A 81 8.42 -0.22 -26.08
C HIS A 81 8.54 -1.44 -25.14
N ASP A 82 9.72 -1.65 -24.54
CA ASP A 82 10.00 -2.75 -23.62
C ASP A 82 9.68 -2.41 -22.15
N ALA A 83 8.95 -1.32 -21.89
CA ALA A 83 8.56 -0.89 -20.56
C ALA A 83 7.08 -1.13 -20.28
N LEU A 84 6.79 -1.91 -19.24
CA LEU A 84 5.47 -2.03 -18.62
C LEU A 84 5.32 -0.98 -17.53
N ILE A 85 4.27 -0.17 -17.61
CA ILE A 85 3.94 0.88 -16.65
C ILE A 85 2.61 0.53 -15.97
N LEU A 86 2.65 0.42 -14.65
CA LEU A 86 1.49 0.15 -13.81
C LEU A 86 1.21 1.38 -12.95
N SER A 87 0.00 1.93 -13.07
CA SER A 87 -0.44 3.11 -12.34
C SER A 87 -1.53 2.79 -11.33
N PHE A 88 -1.47 3.48 -10.20
CA PHE A 88 -2.35 3.36 -9.06
C PHE A 88 -2.70 4.75 -8.51
N ASN A 89 -3.83 4.86 -7.83
CA ASN A 89 -4.27 6.05 -7.14
C ASN A 89 -4.50 5.74 -5.67
N PHE A 90 -4.07 6.63 -4.78
CA PHE A 90 -4.51 6.59 -3.40
C PHE A 90 -5.94 7.09 -3.31
N ILE A 91 -6.78 6.37 -2.57
CA ILE A 91 -8.21 6.63 -2.43
C ILE A 91 -8.52 6.97 -0.97
N ASP A 92 -9.26 8.05 -0.76
CA ASP A 92 -9.89 8.36 0.53
C ASP A 92 -11.39 8.58 0.30
N ASN A 93 -12.23 7.92 1.09
CA ASN A 93 -13.70 7.99 0.98
C ASN A 93 -14.25 7.74 -0.44
N GLY A 94 -13.58 6.88 -1.22
CA GLY A 94 -13.97 6.55 -2.58
C GLY A 94 -13.46 7.51 -3.66
N GLU A 95 -12.81 8.62 -3.28
CA GLU A 95 -12.27 9.62 -4.20
C GLU A 95 -10.77 9.46 -4.40
N VAL A 96 -10.29 9.75 -5.62
CA VAL A 96 -8.87 9.79 -5.93
C VAL A 96 -8.23 11.01 -5.28
N ILE A 97 -7.20 10.78 -4.49
CA ILE A 97 -6.40 11.86 -3.90
C ILE A 97 -5.46 12.41 -4.97
N LEU A 98 -5.51 13.72 -5.17
CA LEU A 98 -4.56 14.48 -5.99
C LEU A 98 -3.64 15.31 -5.07
N PRO A 99 -2.41 15.66 -5.49
CA PRO A 99 -1.51 16.49 -4.69
C PRO A 99 -2.17 17.80 -4.20
N GLY A 100 -2.93 18.48 -5.06
CA GLY A 100 -3.66 19.71 -4.69
C GLY A 100 -4.78 19.53 -3.67
N MET A 101 -5.14 18.29 -3.33
CA MET A 101 -6.10 17.97 -2.26
C MET A 101 -5.42 17.80 -0.90
N THR A 102 -4.09 17.86 -0.82
CA THR A 102 -3.36 17.85 0.46
C THR A 102 -2.93 19.27 0.86
N ARG A 103 -2.99 19.60 2.16
CA ARG A 103 -2.66 20.94 2.69
C ARG A 103 -1.26 21.41 2.35
N ASP A 104 -0.34 20.46 2.22
CA ASP A 104 1.07 20.66 1.93
C ASP A 104 1.43 20.43 0.46
N ASN A 105 0.44 20.15 -0.40
CA ASN A 105 0.61 19.85 -1.82
C ASN A 105 1.71 18.81 -2.06
N VAL A 106 1.75 17.77 -1.23
CA VAL A 106 2.82 16.78 -1.22
C VAL A 106 2.78 16.00 -2.53
N PRO A 107 3.88 16.02 -3.33
CA PRO A 107 3.94 15.18 -4.51
C PRO A 107 4.11 13.72 -4.09
N PHE A 108 3.35 12.83 -4.72
CA PHE A 108 3.48 11.39 -4.52
C PHE A 108 3.52 10.63 -5.84
N ALA A 109 4.30 9.55 -5.85
CA ALA A 109 4.41 8.65 -6.98
C ALA A 109 3.13 7.81 -7.08
N THR A 110 2.66 7.62 -8.30
CA THR A 110 1.44 6.87 -8.63
C THR A 110 1.69 5.80 -9.67
N ALA A 111 2.92 5.64 -10.16
CA ALA A 111 3.22 4.59 -11.12
C ALA A 111 4.63 4.03 -10.95
N VAL A 112 4.79 2.78 -11.38
CA VAL A 112 6.07 2.07 -11.46
C VAL A 112 6.21 1.48 -12.85
N GLY A 113 7.37 1.72 -13.47
CA GLY A 113 7.78 1.15 -14.75
C GLY A 113 8.74 -0.01 -14.57
N PHE A 114 8.56 -1.08 -15.33
CA PHE A 114 9.39 -2.29 -15.35
C PHE A 114 9.84 -2.61 -16.76
N ASP A 115 11.04 -3.13 -16.89
CA ASP A 115 11.52 -3.77 -18.11
C ASP A 115 10.81 -5.11 -18.26
N THR A 116 10.13 -5.34 -19.38
CA THR A 116 9.35 -6.57 -19.55
C THR A 116 10.20 -7.81 -19.78
N ARG A 117 11.47 -7.66 -20.17
CA ARG A 117 12.38 -8.78 -20.42
C ARG A 117 13.08 -9.19 -19.13
N THR A 118 13.65 -8.24 -18.39
CA THR A 118 14.37 -8.52 -17.15
C THR A 118 13.46 -8.54 -15.93
N ARG A 119 12.23 -8.02 -16.05
CA ARG A 119 11.29 -7.76 -14.95
C ARG A 119 11.83 -6.75 -13.93
N GLU A 120 12.95 -6.11 -14.23
CA GLU A 120 13.56 -5.15 -13.34
C GLU A 120 12.82 -3.83 -13.40
N LYS A 121 12.75 -3.17 -12.25
CA LYS A 121 12.13 -1.87 -12.13
C LYS A 121 13.03 -0.78 -12.73
N ILE A 122 12.46 0.06 -13.59
CA ILE A 122 13.19 1.11 -14.32
C ILE A 122 13.00 2.48 -13.63
N PHE A 123 11.76 2.88 -13.37
CA PHE A 123 11.42 4.22 -12.90
C PHE A 123 10.12 4.25 -12.11
N LYS A 124 9.94 5.29 -11.30
CA LYS A 124 8.62 5.67 -10.79
C LYS A 124 8.15 6.93 -11.48
N ALA A 125 6.84 7.13 -11.53
CA ALA A 125 6.28 8.36 -12.04
C ALA A 125 5.24 8.94 -11.08
N SER A 126 5.12 10.26 -11.12
CA SER A 126 4.05 11.04 -10.50
C SER A 126 3.45 11.92 -11.58
N ALA A 127 2.14 11.78 -11.83
CA ALA A 127 1.39 12.49 -12.87
C ALA A 127 2.09 12.50 -14.25
N ASN A 128 2.95 13.49 -14.51
CA ASN A 128 3.63 13.72 -15.79
C ASN A 128 5.17 13.67 -15.69
N VAL A 129 5.74 13.34 -14.53
CA VAL A 129 7.19 13.32 -14.33
C VAL A 129 7.67 11.89 -14.11
N TYR A 130 8.64 11.48 -14.91
CA TYR A 130 9.36 10.22 -14.77
C TYR A 130 10.63 10.45 -13.96
N PHE A 131 10.81 9.68 -12.90
CA PHE A 131 12.02 9.69 -12.09
C PHE A 131 12.76 8.38 -12.33
N SER A 132 13.86 8.44 -13.11
CA SER A 132 14.81 7.33 -13.19
C SER A 132 15.43 7.14 -11.81
N CYS A 133 15.39 5.91 -11.31
CA CYS A 133 15.85 5.61 -9.96
C CYS A 133 17.04 4.64 -9.98
N LYS A 134 17.95 4.81 -10.93
CA LYS A 134 19.29 4.25 -10.79
C LYS A 134 19.99 5.04 -9.67
N GLY A 135 20.08 4.45 -8.49
CA GLY A 135 20.54 5.16 -7.31
C GLY A 135 20.97 4.24 -6.16
N ASP A 136 21.39 4.89 -5.09
CA ASP A 136 21.91 4.29 -3.86
C ASP A 136 20.93 3.29 -3.23
N SER A 137 21.46 2.19 -2.69
CA SER A 137 20.78 1.22 -1.83
C SER A 137 20.03 1.86 -0.64
N LEU A 138 20.45 3.06 -0.22
CA LEU A 138 19.79 3.88 0.79
C LEU A 138 18.52 4.60 0.29
N ASN A 139 18.14 4.43 -0.98
CA ASN A 139 16.88 4.94 -1.50
C ASN A 139 15.75 3.89 -1.31
N ARG A 140 14.67 4.23 -0.59
CA ARG A 140 13.51 3.34 -0.35
C ARG A 140 12.88 2.78 -1.62
N TYR A 141 13.12 3.46 -2.74
CA TYR A 141 12.70 2.96 -4.03
C TYR A 141 13.57 1.76 -4.43
N VAL A 142 14.88 1.84 -4.34
CA VAL A 142 15.79 0.72 -4.68
C VAL A 142 15.60 -0.42 -3.68
N ASN A 143 15.55 -0.10 -2.39
CA ASN A 143 15.31 -1.06 -1.31
C ASN A 143 14.07 -0.67 -0.49
N PRO A 144 12.88 -1.24 -0.75
CA PRO A 144 11.67 -0.94 0.03
C PRO A 144 11.66 -1.58 1.43
N LEU A 145 12.70 -2.34 1.80
CA LEU A 145 12.85 -2.99 3.09
C LEU A 145 13.94 -2.34 3.93
N GLN A 146 14.05 -1.01 3.85
CA GLN A 146 14.92 -0.27 4.74
C GLN A 146 14.45 -0.37 6.19
N PRO A 147 15.37 -0.28 7.17
CA PRO A 147 15.04 -0.45 8.59
C PRO A 147 13.86 0.41 9.03
N GLU A 148 13.79 1.67 8.62
CA GLU A 148 12.72 2.58 9.02
C GLU A 148 11.36 2.23 8.39
N VAL A 149 11.34 1.62 7.20
CA VAL A 149 10.10 1.10 6.58
C VAL A 149 9.61 -0.12 7.35
N ILE A 150 10.52 -1.02 7.71
CA ILE A 150 10.21 -2.22 8.52
C ILE A 150 9.67 -1.81 9.89
N ASP A 151 10.33 -0.86 10.55
CA ASP A 151 9.92 -0.36 11.87
C ASP A 151 8.56 0.33 11.79
N PHE A 152 8.32 1.11 10.73
CA PHE A 152 7.03 1.73 10.48
C PHE A 152 5.92 0.68 10.33
N ILE A 153 6.15 -0.35 9.50
CA ILE A 153 5.18 -1.43 9.27
C ILE A 153 4.86 -2.16 10.58
N LYS A 154 5.88 -2.51 11.37
CA LYS A 154 5.69 -3.19 12.66
C LYS A 154 4.91 -2.33 13.66
N LYS A 155 5.20 -1.04 13.72
CA LYS A 155 4.55 -0.11 14.66
C LYS A 155 3.09 0.18 14.31
N ASN A 156 2.73 0.17 13.02
CA ASN A 156 1.40 0.56 12.54
C ASN A 156 0.62 -0.61 11.90
N GLY A 157 1.07 -1.85 12.11
CA GLY A 157 0.61 -3.02 11.38
C GLY A 157 -0.90 -3.30 11.44
N ASP A 158 -1.59 -2.78 12.44
CA ASP A 158 -3.05 -2.85 12.62
C ASP A 158 -3.83 -1.81 11.80
N LYS A 159 -3.19 -0.69 11.45
CA LYS A 159 -3.78 0.44 10.70
C LYS A 159 -3.49 0.42 9.20
N LEU A 160 -2.47 -0.34 8.78
CA LEU A 160 -2.11 -0.46 7.37
C LEU A 160 -3.32 -0.91 6.54
N ASP A 161 -3.39 -0.42 5.30
CA ASP A 161 -4.31 -0.91 4.29
C ASP A 161 -4.31 -2.47 4.26
N PRO A 162 -5.50 -3.12 4.15
CA PRO A 162 -5.60 -4.57 4.24
C PRO A 162 -4.68 -5.32 3.27
N TRP A 163 -4.53 -4.83 2.04
CA TRP A 163 -3.63 -5.43 1.06
C TRP A 163 -2.17 -5.28 1.52
N PHE A 164 -1.77 -4.07 1.95
CA PHE A 164 -0.39 -3.82 2.39
C PHE A 164 -0.02 -4.65 3.62
N ARG A 165 -0.94 -4.79 4.58
CA ARG A 165 -0.79 -5.64 5.76
C ARG A 165 -0.62 -7.12 5.39
N LYS A 166 -1.45 -7.63 4.49
CA LYS A 166 -1.38 -9.02 4.00
C LYS A 166 -0.06 -9.28 3.29
N GLU A 167 0.37 -8.35 2.45
CA GLU A 167 1.64 -8.43 1.74
C GLU A 167 2.85 -8.37 2.69
N ALA A 168 2.80 -7.53 3.72
CA ALA A 168 3.83 -7.47 4.77
C ALA A 168 3.97 -8.80 5.54
N LYS A 169 2.85 -9.48 5.84
CA LYS A 169 2.87 -10.84 6.41
C LYS A 169 3.45 -11.87 5.45
N ARG A 170 3.07 -11.82 4.16
CA ARG A 170 3.63 -12.71 3.12
C ARG A 170 5.15 -12.57 3.02
N ARG A 171 5.65 -11.35 3.23
CA ARG A 171 7.08 -11.01 3.27
C ARG A 171 7.76 -11.24 4.63
N LYS A 172 7.04 -11.77 5.63
CA LYS A 172 7.54 -12.06 6.99
C LYS A 172 8.05 -10.83 7.76
N ILE A 173 7.42 -9.67 7.54
CA ILE A 173 7.72 -8.42 8.26
C ILE A 173 6.84 -8.29 9.52
N LEU A 174 5.57 -8.69 9.38
CA LEU A 174 4.55 -8.79 10.43
C LEU A 174 4.26 -10.24 10.81
#